data_AF-A0A9Q8U2H4-F1
#
_entry.id   AF-A0A9Q8U2H4-F1
#
_cell.length_a   1.000
_cell.length_b   1.000
_cell.length_c   1.000
_cell.angle_alpha   90.00
_cell.angle_beta   90.00
_cell.angle_gamma   90.00
#
_symmetry.space_group_name_H-M   'P 1'
#
loop_
_entity.id
_entity.type
_entity.pdbx_description
1 polymer ?
#
loop_
_entity_poly.entity_id
_entity_poly.type
_entity_poly.pdbx_seq_one_letter_code
_entity_poly.pdbx_strand_id
1 'polypeptide(L)'
;MISQEISFNQSCKITDQIIIETNEGKPKRYKGFNDELVIGDYFKTTFIFDFSVSNYSINVKTNTGIDSSIRREDFILVNDSNVLFLNEFVKMMFGPNEIAFEHTEGEIDMYRYYKDDWNLHFRASYFNQSQIIVANCQSLSKKYDQVLKTLYRIHGEN
;
A
#
# COMPACT_ATOMS: atom_id res chain seq x y z
N MET A 1 13.98 14.68 23.25
CA MET A 1 12.98 13.64 22.94
C MET A 1 13.54 12.86 21.75
N ILE A 2 13.73 11.54 21.87
CA ILE A 2 14.35 10.75 20.79
C ILE A 2 13.25 10.30 19.84
N SER A 3 13.32 10.75 18.59
CA SER A 3 12.49 10.26 17.48
C SER A 3 13.22 9.09 16.82
N GLN A 4 12.51 8.03 16.47
CA GLN A 4 13.04 6.90 15.71
C GLN A 4 12.31 6.82 14.37
N GLU A 5 13.06 6.62 13.30
CA GLU A 5 12.54 6.42 11.95
C GLU A 5 12.84 4.98 11.51
N ILE A 6 11.82 4.29 10.99
CA ILE A 6 11.96 3.04 10.26
C ILE A 6 11.49 3.29 8.82
N SER A 7 12.44 3.34 7.89
CA SER A 7 12.16 3.49 6.46
C SER A 7 12.61 2.26 5.67
N PHE A 8 11.77 1.82 4.73
CA PHE A 8 12.09 0.74 3.78
C PHE A 8 11.30 0.88 2.47
N ASN A 9 11.88 0.34 1.41
CA ASN A 9 11.26 0.29 0.09
C ASN A 9 10.86 -1.15 -0.23
N GLN A 10 9.70 -1.31 -0.85
CA GLN A 10 9.27 -2.53 -1.49
C GLN A 10 9.24 -2.32 -3.01
N SER A 11 9.78 -3.28 -3.76
CA SER A 11 9.67 -3.31 -5.22
C SER A 11 8.98 -4.60 -5.63
N CYS A 12 7.92 -4.47 -6.41
CA CYS A 12 7.09 -5.58 -6.85
C CYS A 12 7.12 -5.65 -8.36
N LYS A 13 7.57 -6.77 -8.92
CA LYS A 13 7.64 -6.96 -10.37
C LYS A 13 6.24 -7.16 -10.92
N ILE A 14 5.83 -6.31 -11.85
CA ILE A 14 4.52 -6.38 -12.50
C ILE A 14 4.47 -7.64 -13.36
N THR A 15 3.51 -8.50 -13.05
CA THR A 15 3.30 -9.78 -13.71
C THR A 15 2.17 -9.71 -14.74
N ASP A 16 1.18 -8.85 -14.52
CA ASP A 16 0.11 -8.58 -15.49
C ASP A 16 -0.52 -7.21 -15.24
N GLN A 17 -1.17 -6.67 -16.27
CA GLN A 17 -1.83 -5.38 -16.25
C GLN A 17 -2.97 -5.34 -17.25
N ILE A 18 -4.09 -4.74 -16.86
CA ILE A 18 -5.22 -4.46 -17.74
C ILE A 18 -5.66 -3.03 -17.53
N ILE A 19 -5.83 -2.30 -18.63
CA ILE A 19 -6.49 -1.00 -18.66
C ILE A 19 -7.79 -1.17 -19.45
N ILE A 20 -8.89 -0.68 -18.89
CA ILE A 20 -10.21 -0.68 -19.53
C ILE A 20 -10.64 0.77 -19.70
N GLU A 21 -10.99 1.15 -20.92
CA GLU A 21 -11.48 2.47 -21.25
C GLU A 21 -12.88 2.40 -21.86
N THR A 22 -13.73 3.39 -21.57
CA THR A 22 -14.93 3.65 -22.35
C THR A 22 -14.67 4.74 -23.37
N ASN A 23 -14.77 4.41 -24.65
CA ASN A 23 -14.63 5.35 -25.75
C ASN A 23 -15.87 5.25 -26.64
N GLU A 24 -16.62 6.34 -26.79
CA GLU A 24 -17.90 6.40 -27.50
C GLU A 24 -18.90 5.29 -27.05
N GLY A 25 -18.96 5.04 -25.74
CA GLY A 25 -19.85 4.03 -25.15
C GLY A 25 -19.45 2.57 -25.42
N LYS A 26 -18.28 2.32 -26.03
CA LYS A 26 -17.74 0.98 -26.27
C LYS A 26 -16.50 0.72 -25.40
N PRO A 27 -16.37 -0.47 -24.80
CA PRO A 27 -15.20 -0.81 -24.02
C PRO A 27 -14.00 -1.07 -24.94
N LYS A 28 -12.85 -0.53 -24.57
CA LYS A 28 -11.55 -0.88 -25.12
C LYS A 28 -10.66 -1.40 -24.00
N ARG A 29 -9.81 -2.38 -24.31
CA ARG A 29 -8.86 -2.95 -23.37
C ARG A 29 -7.45 -2.79 -23.90
N TYR A 30 -6.54 -2.38 -23.01
CA TYR A 30 -5.13 -2.20 -23.32
C TYR A 30 -4.29 -3.00 -22.32
N LYS A 31 -3.11 -3.43 -22.76
CA LYS A 31 -2.11 -4.13 -21.92
C LYS A 31 -1.06 -3.18 -21.33
N GLY A 32 -1.23 -1.88 -21.51
CA GLY A 32 -0.33 -0.82 -21.08
C GLY A 32 -0.74 0.53 -21.67
N PHE A 33 -0.26 1.61 -21.08
CA PHE A 33 -0.39 2.99 -21.59
C PHE A 33 0.97 3.49 -22.08
N ASN A 34 1.00 4.46 -22.98
CA ASN A 34 2.25 5.17 -23.28
C ASN A 34 2.59 6.04 -22.05
N ASP A 35 3.83 5.93 -21.56
CA ASP A 35 4.39 6.65 -20.39
C ASP A 35 3.95 6.17 -18.98
N GLU A 36 3.32 5.00 -18.86
CA GLU A 36 2.98 4.37 -17.57
C GLU A 36 3.75 3.06 -17.30
N LEU A 37 3.63 2.53 -16.08
CA LEU A 37 4.15 1.21 -15.71
C LEU A 37 3.58 0.12 -16.63
N VAL A 38 4.45 -0.76 -17.13
CA VAL A 38 4.09 -1.90 -17.97
C VAL A 38 4.48 -3.25 -17.37
N ILE A 39 4.00 -4.35 -17.96
CA ILE A 39 4.41 -5.70 -17.56
C ILE A 39 5.93 -5.85 -17.63
N GLY A 40 6.52 -6.34 -16.54
CA GLY A 40 7.98 -6.47 -16.38
C GLY A 40 8.63 -5.32 -15.61
N ASP A 41 7.97 -4.17 -15.49
CA ASP A 41 8.42 -3.07 -14.64
C ASP A 41 8.25 -3.39 -13.14
N TYR A 42 8.64 -2.45 -12.30
CA TYR A 42 8.50 -2.54 -10.86
C TYR A 42 7.55 -1.47 -10.32
N PHE A 43 6.49 -1.93 -9.66
CA PHE A 43 5.70 -1.11 -8.75
C PHE A 43 6.53 -0.90 -7.47
N LYS A 44 6.79 0.37 -7.12
CA LYS A 44 7.65 0.72 -5.99
C LYS A 44 6.84 1.40 -4.92
N THR A 45 6.93 0.90 -3.69
CA THR A 45 6.32 1.50 -2.52
C THR A 45 7.38 1.82 -1.49
N THR A 46 7.43 3.06 -1.03
CA THR A 46 8.28 3.54 0.05
C THR A 46 7.44 3.69 1.29
N PHE A 47 7.88 3.06 2.37
CA PHE A 47 7.26 3.17 3.68
C PHE A 47 8.18 3.92 4.62
N ILE A 48 7.65 4.94 5.31
CA ILE A 48 8.38 5.72 6.30
C ILE A 48 7.52 5.76 7.55
N PHE A 49 8.06 5.19 8.63
CA PHE A 49 7.41 5.18 9.92
C PHE A 49 8.23 5.98 10.92
N ASP A 50 7.65 7.10 11.37
CA ASP A 50 8.26 8.00 12.35
C ASP A 50 7.57 7.81 13.68
N PHE A 51 8.32 7.46 14.73
CA PHE A 51 7.77 7.22 16.05
C PHE A 51 8.51 8.00 17.12
N SER A 52 7.75 8.48 18.10
CA SER A 52 8.21 9.08 19.34
C SER A 52 7.49 8.43 20.52
N VAL A 53 7.81 8.85 21.74
CA VAL A 53 7.18 8.30 22.96
C VAL A 53 5.66 8.53 22.96
N SER A 54 5.18 9.67 22.45
CA SER A 54 3.78 10.06 22.52
C SER A 54 3.05 10.00 21.18
N ASN A 55 3.76 10.02 20.06
CA ASN A 55 3.13 10.14 18.74
C ASN A 55 3.87 9.33 17.67
N TYR A 56 3.18 9.03 16.57
CA TYR A 56 3.80 8.48 15.36
C TYR A 56 3.05 8.91 14.10
N SER A 57 3.74 8.81 12.97
CA SER A 57 3.16 8.93 11.64
C SER A 57 3.65 7.82 10.72
N ILE A 58 2.79 7.42 9.79
CA ILE A 58 3.10 6.45 8.75
C ILE A 58 2.88 7.15 7.42
N ASN A 59 3.94 7.23 6.61
CA ASN A 59 3.89 7.78 5.28
C ASN A 59 4.15 6.66 4.27
N VAL A 60 3.29 6.59 3.25
CA VAL A 60 3.37 5.61 2.17
C VAL A 60 3.40 6.35 0.85
N LYS A 61 4.44 6.10 0.06
CA LYS A 61 4.63 6.73 -1.25
C LYS A 61 4.80 5.68 -2.32
N THR A 62 4.26 5.91 -3.50
CA THR A 62 4.42 5.01 -4.64
C THR A 62 4.91 5.72 -5.89
N ASN A 63 5.41 4.96 -6.86
CA ASN A 63 5.72 5.49 -8.18
C ASN A 63 4.50 5.66 -9.09
N THR A 64 3.28 5.37 -8.63
CA THR A 64 2.03 5.67 -9.34
C THR A 64 1.40 7.00 -8.92
N GLY A 65 1.99 7.70 -7.96
CA GLY A 65 1.52 9.02 -7.50
C GLY A 65 0.91 9.02 -6.10
N ILE A 66 0.50 7.85 -5.57
CA ILE A 66 -0.05 7.78 -4.21
C ILE A 66 1.02 8.24 -3.22
N ASP A 67 0.69 9.30 -2.47
CA ASP A 67 1.44 9.83 -1.33
C ASP A 67 0.45 10.07 -0.19
N SER A 68 0.48 9.20 0.82
CA SER A 68 -0.50 9.20 1.89
C SER A 68 0.18 9.19 3.24
N SER A 69 -0.45 9.86 4.21
CA SER A 69 0.02 9.96 5.58
C SER A 69 -1.13 9.66 6.54
N ILE A 70 -0.83 8.85 7.55
CA ILE A 70 -1.69 8.65 8.72
C ILE A 70 -0.90 8.95 9.98
N ARG A 71 -1.62 9.33 11.03
CA ARG A 71 -1.07 9.68 12.33
C ARG A 71 -1.69 8.82 13.42
N ARG A 72 -1.18 8.99 14.64
CA ARG A 72 -1.68 8.25 15.80
C ARG A 72 -3.18 8.42 16.02
N GLU A 73 -3.68 9.65 15.84
CA GLU A 73 -5.08 10.01 15.99
C GLU A 73 -6.01 9.36 14.96
N ASP A 74 -5.48 8.90 13.83
CA ASP A 74 -6.25 8.22 12.77
C ASP A 74 -6.48 6.73 13.07
N PHE A 75 -5.95 6.21 14.18
CA PHE A 75 -6.17 4.84 14.61
C PHE A 75 -7.64 4.59 14.92
N ILE A 76 -8.17 3.50 14.37
CA ILE A 76 -9.56 3.09 14.60
C ILE A 76 -9.62 1.92 15.56
N LEU A 77 -9.01 0.79 15.20
CA LEU A 77 -9.10 -0.45 15.96
C LEU A 77 -8.03 -1.46 15.53
N VAL A 78 -7.89 -2.51 16.34
CA VAL A 78 -7.23 -3.75 15.95
C VAL A 78 -8.31 -4.82 15.75
N ASN A 79 -8.37 -5.46 14.58
CA ASN A 79 -9.29 -6.56 14.27
C ASN A 79 -8.54 -7.72 13.60
N ASP A 80 -8.67 -8.94 14.11
CA ASP A 80 -8.04 -10.14 13.53
C ASP A 80 -6.52 -9.97 13.27
N SER A 81 -5.82 -9.30 14.21
CA SER A 81 -4.40 -8.92 14.08
C SER A 81 -4.12 -7.82 13.03
N ASN A 82 -5.10 -7.21 12.41
CA ASN A 82 -4.90 -6.07 11.53
C ASN A 82 -5.05 -4.78 12.34
N VAL A 83 -4.13 -3.84 12.18
CA VAL A 83 -4.22 -2.48 12.74
C VAL A 83 -4.83 -1.58 11.66
N LEU A 84 -5.99 -0.99 11.98
CA LEU A 84 -6.77 -0.19 11.03
C LEU A 84 -6.67 1.29 11.36
N PHE A 85 -6.53 2.08 10.30
CA PHE A 85 -6.44 3.53 10.31
C PHE A 85 -7.42 4.12 9.30
N LEU A 86 -8.01 5.24 9.64
CA LEU A 86 -8.89 5.98 8.74
C LEU A 86 -8.81 7.47 9.04
N ASN A 87 -8.56 8.26 8.00
CA ASN A 87 -8.81 9.70 8.01
C ASN A 87 -9.71 10.08 6.83
N GLU A 88 -9.83 11.38 6.56
CA GLU A 88 -10.71 11.89 5.50
C GLU A 88 -10.28 11.51 4.07
N PHE A 89 -9.02 11.10 3.87
CA PHE A 89 -8.44 10.81 2.54
C PHE A 89 -8.04 9.36 2.34
N VAL A 90 -7.66 8.67 3.42
CA VAL A 90 -7.06 7.34 3.32
C VAL A 90 -7.56 6.40 4.40
N LYS A 91 -7.80 5.16 3.99
CA LYS A 91 -7.93 4.01 4.87
C LYS A 91 -6.69 3.14 4.71
N MET A 92 -6.01 2.84 5.82
CA MET A 92 -4.85 1.96 5.81
C MET A 92 -5.04 0.79 6.76
N MET A 93 -4.55 -0.37 6.36
CA MET A 93 -4.56 -1.57 7.17
C MET A 93 -3.19 -2.22 7.13
N PHE A 94 -2.67 -2.57 8.30
CA PHE A 94 -1.39 -3.27 8.44
C PHE A 94 -1.58 -4.53 9.27
N GLY A 95 -1.20 -5.68 8.72
CA GLY A 95 -1.35 -6.96 9.37
C GLY A 95 -0.26 -7.96 8.98
N PRO A 96 -0.23 -9.12 9.63
CA PRO A 96 0.84 -10.09 9.40
C PRO A 96 0.78 -10.67 7.98
N ASN A 97 -0.40 -10.75 7.38
CA ASN A 97 -0.62 -11.36 6.06
C ASN A 97 -1.25 -10.40 5.04
N GLU A 98 -1.58 -9.19 5.45
CA GLU A 98 -2.27 -8.22 4.61
C GLU A 98 -1.76 -6.80 4.88
N ILE A 99 -1.58 -6.05 3.81
CA ILE A 99 -1.36 -4.60 3.86
C ILE A 99 -2.30 -4.00 2.83
N ALA A 100 -3.16 -3.08 3.24
CA ALA A 100 -4.13 -2.46 2.33
C ALA A 100 -4.12 -0.94 2.47
N PHE A 101 -4.32 -0.26 1.34
CA PHE A 101 -4.40 1.19 1.20
C PHE A 101 -5.56 1.52 0.28
N GLU A 102 -6.53 2.29 0.76
CA GLU A 102 -7.57 2.89 -0.08
C GLU A 102 -7.35 4.40 -0.08
N HIS A 103 -6.93 4.97 -1.21
CA HIS A 103 -6.71 6.38 -1.43
C HIS A 103 -7.59 6.87 -2.59
N THR A 104 -7.84 8.18 -2.67
CA THR A 104 -8.65 8.77 -3.74
C THR A 104 -8.09 8.54 -5.15
N GLU A 105 -6.77 8.37 -5.26
CA GLU A 105 -6.06 8.12 -6.52
C GLU A 105 -5.92 6.63 -6.85
N GLY A 106 -6.22 5.74 -5.91
CA GLY A 106 -6.13 4.30 -6.13
C GLY A 106 -6.09 3.47 -4.85
N GLU A 107 -6.26 2.18 -5.04
CA GLU A 107 -6.25 1.16 -4.01
C GLU A 107 -5.05 0.23 -4.22
N ILE A 108 -4.39 -0.15 -3.13
CA ILE A 108 -3.30 -1.13 -3.12
C ILE A 108 -3.64 -2.18 -2.08
N ASP A 109 -3.71 -3.43 -2.49
CA ASP A 109 -3.84 -4.58 -1.61
C ASP A 109 -2.62 -5.48 -1.76
N MET A 110 -2.00 -5.84 -0.65
CA MET A 110 -0.87 -6.76 -0.62
C MET A 110 -1.22 -7.95 0.24
N TYR A 111 -1.00 -9.16 -0.28
CA TYR A 111 -1.27 -10.42 0.41
C TYR A 111 -0.04 -11.30 0.48
N ARG A 112 0.34 -11.73 1.69
CA ARG A 112 1.46 -12.64 1.91
C ARG A 112 1.07 -14.04 1.45
N TYR A 113 1.86 -14.65 0.56
CA TYR A 113 1.61 -16.01 0.08
C TYR A 113 2.70 -17.02 0.46
N TYR A 114 3.92 -16.57 0.76
CA TYR A 114 4.99 -17.45 1.19
C TYR A 114 6.08 -16.70 1.95
N LYS A 115 6.23 -16.96 3.26
CA LYS A 115 7.22 -16.31 4.14
C LYS A 115 7.19 -14.78 4.01
N ASP A 116 8.13 -14.22 3.28
CA ASP A 116 8.37 -12.79 3.13
C ASP A 116 7.92 -12.31 1.73
N ASP A 117 7.32 -13.20 0.92
CA ASP A 117 6.85 -12.93 -0.43
C ASP A 117 5.34 -12.63 -0.46
N TRP A 118 4.99 -11.60 -1.22
CA TRP A 118 3.65 -11.01 -1.27
C TRP A 118 3.19 -10.80 -2.70
N ASN A 119 1.89 -10.95 -2.93
CA ASN A 119 1.23 -10.45 -4.14
C ASN A 119 0.79 -9.01 -3.88
N LEU A 120 0.84 -8.16 -4.90
CA LEU A 120 0.29 -6.82 -4.88
C LEU A 120 -0.75 -6.68 -5.98
N HIS A 121 -1.93 -6.18 -5.61
CA HIS A 121 -2.97 -5.74 -6.52
C HIS A 121 -3.10 -4.23 -6.39
N PHE A 122 -2.98 -3.52 -7.50
CA PHE A 122 -3.22 -2.09 -7.56
C PHE A 122 -4.39 -1.79 -8.49
N ARG A 123 -5.26 -0.89 -8.07
CA ARG A 123 -6.48 -0.51 -8.78
C ARG A 123 -6.58 1.01 -8.79
N ALA A 124 -6.71 1.62 -9.96
CA ALA A 124 -6.92 3.06 -10.09
C ALA A 124 -8.00 3.34 -11.14
N SER A 125 -8.67 4.48 -11.01
CA SER A 125 -9.66 4.93 -12.00
C SER A 125 -9.46 6.40 -12.29
N TYR A 126 -9.41 6.74 -13.57
CA TYR A 126 -9.22 8.09 -14.09
C TYR A 126 -10.28 8.37 -15.15
N PHE A 127 -11.19 9.31 -14.91
CA PHE A 127 -12.26 9.73 -15.84
C PHE A 127 -13.02 8.60 -16.53
N ASN A 128 -12.54 8.16 -17.71
CA ASN A 128 -13.15 7.13 -18.55
C ASN A 128 -12.35 5.81 -18.58
N GLN A 129 -11.36 5.68 -17.71
CA GLN A 129 -10.40 4.58 -17.67
C GLN A 129 -10.29 3.99 -16.27
N SER A 130 -10.09 2.67 -16.22
CA SER A 130 -9.74 1.93 -15.01
C SER A 130 -8.52 1.07 -15.29
N GLN A 131 -7.59 1.04 -14.34
CA GLN A 131 -6.36 0.28 -14.41
C GLN A 131 -6.33 -0.74 -13.27
N ILE A 132 -5.89 -1.95 -13.61
CA ILE A 132 -5.59 -3.02 -12.67
C ILE A 132 -4.18 -3.51 -12.95
N ILE A 133 -3.34 -3.50 -11.94
CA ILE A 133 -1.98 -4.05 -11.97
C ILE A 133 -1.90 -5.18 -10.95
N VAL A 134 -1.28 -6.29 -11.34
CA VAL A 134 -0.90 -7.36 -10.42
C VAL A 134 0.60 -7.58 -10.48
N ALA A 135 1.23 -7.65 -9.31
CA ALA A 135 2.67 -7.72 -9.17
C ALA A 135 3.11 -8.71 -8.08
N ASN A 136 4.32 -9.23 -8.23
CA ASN A 136 4.96 -10.08 -7.24
C ASN A 136 6.04 -9.30 -6.48
N CYS A 137 5.87 -9.19 -5.17
CA CYS A 137 6.77 -8.55 -4.23
C CYS A 137 7.61 -9.62 -3.53
N GLN A 138 8.85 -9.83 -3.97
CA GLN A 138 9.75 -10.77 -3.31
C GLN A 138 10.43 -10.12 -2.11
N SER A 139 10.54 -10.88 -1.02
CA SER A 139 11.36 -10.53 0.15
C SER A 139 11.05 -9.16 0.76
N LEU A 140 9.81 -8.97 1.21
CA LEU A 140 9.41 -7.79 1.99
C LEU A 140 10.36 -7.57 3.16
N SER A 141 10.75 -6.32 3.36
CA SER A 141 11.74 -5.97 4.38
C SER A 141 11.33 -6.44 5.77
N LYS A 142 12.23 -7.09 6.51
CA LYS A 142 12.03 -7.44 7.94
C LYS A 142 11.75 -6.22 8.83
N LYS A 143 12.03 -5.00 8.35
CA LYS A 143 11.63 -3.75 8.99
C LYS A 143 10.10 -3.63 9.10
N TYR A 144 9.35 -4.23 8.17
CA TYR A 144 7.90 -4.32 8.27
C TYR A 144 7.44 -5.06 9.54
N ASP A 145 8.07 -6.18 9.87
CA ASP A 145 7.72 -6.91 11.10
C ASP A 145 8.05 -6.10 12.36
N GLN A 146 9.10 -5.26 12.33
CA GLN A 146 9.45 -4.36 13.44
C GLN A 146 8.40 -3.26 13.64
N VAL A 147 7.94 -2.69 12.53
CA VAL A 147 6.83 -1.73 12.51
C VAL A 147 5.57 -2.35 13.07
N LEU A 148 5.18 -3.53 12.58
CA LEU A 148 3.95 -4.19 12.98
C LEU A 148 3.96 -4.52 14.49
N LYS A 149 5.09 -5.02 15.00
CA LYS A 149 5.29 -5.21 16.45
C LYS A 149 5.16 -3.91 17.23
N THR A 150 5.65 -2.80 16.68
CA THR A 150 5.54 -1.48 17.32
C THR A 150 4.08 -1.03 17.37
N LEU A 151 3.32 -1.19 16.29
CA LEU A 151 1.90 -0.86 16.26
C LEU A 151 1.09 -1.71 17.26
N TYR A 152 1.34 -3.02 17.35
CA TYR A 152 0.70 -3.86 18.36
C TYR A 152 1.11 -3.50 19.78
N ARG A 153 2.35 -3.09 20.02
CA ARG A 153 2.75 -2.64 21.36
C ARG A 153 2.02 -1.34 21.76
N ILE A 154 1.66 -0.50 20.80
CA ILE A 154 0.99 0.78 21.05
C ILE A 154 -0.53 0.59 21.21
N HIS A 155 -1.15 -0.30 20.43
CA HIS A 155 -2.63 -0.42 20.34
C HIS A 155 -3.19 -1.81 20.65
N GLY A 156 -2.34 -2.83 20.67
CA GLY A 156 -2.73 -4.24 20.80
C GLY A 156 -2.86 -4.72 22.24
N GLU A 157 -2.89 -3.83 23.22
CA GLU A 157 -3.28 -4.19 24.59
C GLU A 157 -4.77 -3.93 24.81
N ASN A 158 -5.57 -4.96 24.59
CA ASN A 158 -6.72 -5.28 25.43
C ASN A 158 -6.46 -6.61 26.11
#